data_AF-K2E6D0-F1
#
_entry.id   AF-K2E6D0-F1
#
_cell.length_a   1.000
_cell.length_b   1.000
_cell.length_c   1.000
_cell.angle_alpha   90.00
_cell.angle_beta   90.00
_cell.angle_gamma   90.00
#
_symmetry.space_group_name_H-M   'P 1'
#
loop_
_entity.id
_entity.type
_entity.pdbx_description
1 polymer ?
#
loop_
_entity_poly.entity_id
_entity_poly.type
_entity_poly.pdbx_seq_one_letter_code
_entity_poly.pdbx_strand_id
1 'polypeptide(L)'
;MQNKMEKFFSIFGKVMFVIVILGSLTYGGYCFGKQAKNITKPEVVNTITEVTETTIPEPISSPVNLTTIVAGLPKSAGLSFDQFSIQIPSDWTSKKESQTAMDEKLILTNDGYEIAIFQAATGGALCLYPGDAEFEGPSSKYQIFTALTTKDGRALRRSGDSNGTAFTVCQKGADGSYQQPTNYGHISVKLSANHTSEILIEIDSIISSLKRI
;
A
#
# COMPACT_ATOMS: atom_id res chain seq x y z
N MET A 1 -44.19 -54.57 1.23
CA MET A 1 -44.17 -53.64 0.07
C MET A 1 -43.72 -52.20 0.43
N GLN A 2 -43.61 -51.81 1.70
CA GLN A 2 -43.35 -50.42 2.13
C GLN A 2 -41.91 -49.91 1.85
N ASN A 3 -40.89 -50.76 1.88
CA ASN A 3 -39.47 -50.37 1.69
C ASN A 3 -39.06 -49.98 0.25
N LYS A 4 -39.92 -50.19 -0.75
CA LYS A 4 -39.58 -49.89 -2.16
C LYS A 4 -39.94 -48.46 -2.57
N MET A 5 -40.95 -47.84 -1.95
CA MET A 5 -41.40 -46.49 -2.28
C MET A 5 -40.47 -45.41 -1.72
N GLU A 6 -39.91 -45.58 -0.51
CA GLU A 6 -38.99 -44.58 0.08
C GLU A 6 -37.68 -44.43 -0.71
N LYS A 7 -37.15 -45.54 -1.25
CA LYS A 7 -35.97 -45.50 -2.13
C LYS A 7 -36.27 -44.79 -3.44
N PHE A 8 -37.50 -44.91 -3.96
CA PHE A 8 -37.90 -44.25 -5.20
C PHE A 8 -38.01 -42.73 -5.00
N PHE A 9 -38.63 -42.27 -3.90
CA PHE A 9 -38.71 -40.84 -3.56
C PHE A 9 -37.34 -40.22 -3.23
N SER A 10 -36.44 -40.97 -2.57
CA SER A 10 -35.08 -40.50 -2.27
C SER A 10 -34.22 -40.30 -3.53
N ILE A 11 -34.34 -41.21 -4.51
CA ILE A 11 -33.61 -41.10 -5.78
C ILE A 11 -34.19 -39.98 -6.64
N PHE A 12 -35.51 -39.87 -6.74
CA PHE A 12 -36.16 -38.82 -7.53
C PHE A 12 -35.89 -37.42 -6.97
N GLY A 13 -35.85 -37.27 -5.63
CA GLY A 13 -35.50 -36.01 -4.97
C GLY A 13 -34.07 -35.56 -5.26
N LYS A 14 -33.10 -36.49 -5.25
CA LYS A 14 -31.69 -36.18 -5.56
C LYS A 14 -31.50 -35.77 -7.03
N VAL A 15 -32.20 -36.42 -7.95
CA VAL A 15 -32.13 -36.08 -9.39
C VAL A 15 -32.74 -34.71 -9.65
N MET A 16 -33.88 -34.38 -9.04
CA MET A 16 -34.50 -33.05 -9.17
C MET A 16 -33.62 -31.94 -8.61
N PHE A 17 -32.95 -32.18 -7.47
CA PHE A 17 -32.03 -31.19 -6.89
C PHE A 17 -30.84 -30.86 -7.81
N VAL A 18 -30.27 -31.87 -8.46
CA VAL A 18 -29.17 -31.69 -9.42
C VAL A 18 -29.63 -30.90 -10.67
N ILE A 19 -30.83 -31.19 -11.18
CA ILE A 19 -31.40 -30.47 -12.33
C ILE A 19 -31.64 -28.99 -12.01
N VAL A 20 -32.11 -28.67 -10.80
CA VAL A 20 -32.33 -27.28 -10.37
C VAL A 20 -31.01 -26.50 -10.28
N ILE A 21 -29.94 -27.11 -9.79
CA ILE A 21 -28.61 -26.48 -9.71
C ILE A 21 -28.01 -26.25 -11.11
N LEU A 22 -28.11 -27.23 -12.00
CA LEU A 22 -27.64 -27.07 -13.38
C LEU A 22 -28.45 -26.01 -14.14
N GLY A 23 -29.76 -25.94 -13.89
CA GLY A 23 -30.63 -24.90 -14.44
C GLY A 23 -30.27 -23.49 -13.94
N SER A 24 -29.96 -23.32 -12.65
CA SER A 24 -29.61 -22.01 -12.10
C SER A 24 -28.23 -21.52 -12.55
N LEU A 25 -27.26 -22.42 -12.71
CA LEU A 25 -25.92 -22.07 -13.23
C LEU A 25 -25.96 -21.65 -14.70
N THR A 26 -26.72 -22.35 -15.53
CA THR A 26 -26.87 -22.02 -16.96
C THR A 26 -27.66 -20.74 -17.18
N TYR A 27 -28.73 -20.51 -16.40
CA TYR A 27 -29.50 -19.26 -16.45
C TYR A 27 -28.70 -18.06 -15.92
N GLY A 28 -27.95 -18.24 -14.83
CA GLY A 28 -27.06 -17.21 -14.27
C GLY A 28 -25.99 -16.76 -15.28
N GLY A 29 -25.29 -17.70 -15.91
CA GLY A 29 -24.28 -17.38 -16.93
C GLY A 29 -24.83 -16.61 -18.14
N TYR A 30 -26.07 -16.91 -18.58
CA TYR A 30 -26.69 -16.23 -19.71
C TYR A 30 -27.12 -14.79 -19.39
N CYS A 31 -27.63 -14.53 -18.18
CA CYS A 31 -28.01 -13.17 -17.76
C CYS A 31 -26.79 -12.25 -17.54
N PHE A 32 -25.72 -12.76 -16.93
CA PHE A 32 -24.50 -11.96 -16.71
C PHE A 32 -23.72 -11.70 -18.02
N GLY A 33 -23.75 -12.60 -18.99
CA GLY A 33 -23.06 -12.43 -20.27
C GLY A 33 -23.62 -11.32 -21.17
N LYS A 34 -24.87 -10.88 -20.97
CA LYS A 34 -25.49 -9.82 -21.79
C LYS A 34 -25.23 -8.39 -21.31
N GLN A 35 -24.70 -8.18 -20.11
CA GLN A 35 -24.43 -6.84 -19.57
C GLN A 35 -23.01 -6.31 -19.88
N ALA A 36 -22.13 -7.11 -20.48
CA ALA A 36 -20.72 -6.74 -20.71
C ALA A 36 -20.43 -6.04 -22.06
N LYS A 37 -21.43 -5.60 -22.83
CA LYS A 37 -21.25 -5.14 -24.23
C LYS A 37 -21.31 -3.63 -24.51
N ASN A 38 -21.27 -2.77 -23.49
CA ASN A 38 -21.14 -1.32 -23.72
C ASN A 38 -20.14 -0.69 -22.75
N ILE A 39 -18.85 -0.77 -23.10
CA ILE A 39 -17.85 0.16 -22.56
C ILE A 39 -17.33 0.97 -23.74
N THR A 40 -17.85 2.20 -23.85
CA THR A 40 -17.35 3.22 -24.75
C THR A 40 -15.99 3.68 -24.24
N LYS A 41 -14.96 3.50 -25.06
CA LYS A 41 -13.60 3.99 -24.84
C LYS A 41 -13.61 5.53 -24.78
N PRO A 42 -13.26 6.20 -23.67
CA PRO A 42 -12.95 7.61 -23.72
C PRO A 42 -11.58 7.79 -24.41
N GLU A 43 -11.56 8.68 -25.39
CA GLU A 43 -10.36 9.18 -26.04
C GLU A 43 -9.59 10.05 -25.04
N VAL A 44 -8.38 9.63 -24.67
CA VAL A 44 -7.52 10.35 -23.73
C VAL A 44 -6.84 11.48 -24.49
N VAL A 45 -7.21 12.72 -24.17
CA VAL A 45 -6.44 13.92 -24.50
C VAL A 45 -5.20 13.90 -23.60
N ASN A 46 -4.04 13.64 -24.21
CA ASN A 46 -2.74 13.77 -23.56
C ASN A 46 -2.45 15.26 -23.31
N THR A 47 -2.77 15.74 -22.11
CA THR A 47 -2.14 16.94 -21.55
C THR A 47 -1.13 16.47 -20.53
N ILE A 48 0.11 16.26 -20.99
CA ILE A 48 1.27 16.14 -20.10
C ILE A 48 1.58 17.55 -19.64
N THR A 49 1.22 17.88 -18.40
CA THR A 49 1.81 19.04 -17.72
C THR A 49 3.06 18.55 -16.99
N GLU A 50 4.16 18.49 -17.73
CA GLU A 50 5.51 18.48 -17.15
C GLU A 50 5.72 19.87 -16.55
N VAL A 51 5.76 19.95 -15.23
CA VAL A 51 6.10 21.19 -14.54
C VAL A 51 7.60 21.37 -14.68
N THR A 52 7.99 22.25 -15.60
CA THR A 52 9.36 22.75 -15.74
C THR A 52 9.87 23.26 -14.40
N GLU A 53 11.02 22.72 -14.03
CA GLU A 53 11.87 23.09 -12.89
C GLU A 53 12.03 24.63 -12.84
N THR A 54 11.37 25.26 -11.88
CA THR A 54 11.64 26.65 -11.51
C THR A 54 12.74 26.61 -10.45
N THR A 55 13.94 27.09 -10.79
CA THR A 55 14.99 27.39 -9.80
C THR A 55 14.45 28.43 -8.81
N ILE A 56 14.02 27.94 -7.64
CA ILE A 56 13.67 28.76 -6.48
C ILE A 56 14.98 29.20 -5.80
N PRO A 57 15.12 30.48 -5.42
CA PRO A 57 16.27 30.96 -4.65
C PRO A 57 16.38 30.25 -3.31
N GLU A 58 17.61 29.93 -2.92
CA GLU A 58 18.00 29.29 -1.65
C GLU A 58 17.21 29.87 -0.45
N PRO A 59 16.38 29.07 0.25
CA PRO A 59 15.85 29.49 1.52
C PRO A 59 16.98 29.49 2.55
N ILE A 60 17.14 30.61 3.24
CA ILE A 60 17.99 30.75 4.43
C ILE A 60 17.46 29.77 5.48
N SER A 61 17.97 28.53 5.50
CA SER A 61 17.54 27.54 6.49
C SER A 61 18.29 27.77 7.79
N SER A 62 17.57 28.15 8.85
CA SER A 62 18.02 27.89 10.22
C SER A 62 18.40 26.41 10.35
N PRO A 63 19.50 26.05 11.04
CA PRO A 63 19.90 24.66 11.18
C PRO A 63 18.81 23.87 11.93
N VAL A 64 18.11 22.98 11.21
CA VAL A 64 17.14 22.06 11.80
C VAL A 64 17.92 21.04 12.62
N ASN A 65 17.65 21.00 13.93
CA ASN A 65 18.28 20.03 14.82
C ASN A 65 17.66 18.64 14.59
N LEU A 66 18.48 17.65 14.25
CA LEU A 66 18.03 16.31 13.89
C LEU A 66 18.43 15.29 14.96
N THR A 67 17.47 14.44 15.33
CA THR A 67 17.68 13.30 16.22
C THR A 67 17.65 12.00 15.42
N THR A 68 18.58 11.08 15.69
CA THR A 68 18.60 9.75 15.07
C THR A 68 17.91 8.74 15.95
N ILE A 69 16.93 8.03 15.41
CA ILE A 69 16.21 6.93 16.05
C ILE A 69 16.60 5.62 15.38
N VAL A 70 16.94 4.60 16.19
CA VAL A 70 17.16 3.23 15.73
C VAL A 70 15.92 2.41 16.00
N ALA A 71 15.42 1.66 15.02
CA ALA A 71 14.24 0.81 15.14
C ALA A 71 14.34 -0.40 14.18
N GLY A 72 13.36 -1.29 14.25
CA GLY A 72 13.31 -2.56 13.56
C GLY A 72 13.87 -3.72 14.39
N LEU A 73 13.30 -4.89 14.15
CA LEU A 73 13.74 -6.15 14.76
C LEU A 73 14.97 -6.71 14.03
N PRO A 74 15.88 -7.37 14.74
CA PRO A 74 16.99 -8.07 14.10
C PRO A 74 16.48 -9.24 13.26
N LYS A 75 17.24 -9.64 12.22
CA LYS A 75 16.91 -10.81 11.38
C LYS A 75 16.71 -12.10 12.19
N SER A 76 17.33 -12.21 13.37
CA SER A 76 17.16 -13.34 14.29
C SER A 76 15.74 -13.49 14.83
N ALA A 77 14.89 -12.44 14.73
CA ALA A 77 13.47 -12.50 15.06
C ALA A 77 12.63 -13.24 13.99
N GLY A 78 13.24 -13.67 12.88
CA GLY A 78 12.58 -14.45 11.82
C GLY A 78 11.86 -13.60 10.77
N LEU A 79 11.99 -12.27 10.81
CA LEU A 79 11.43 -11.36 9.80
C LEU A 79 12.46 -11.04 8.71
N SER A 80 11.96 -10.78 7.49
CA SER A 80 12.77 -10.39 6.34
C SER A 80 13.08 -8.89 6.29
N PHE A 81 12.58 -8.08 7.22
CA PHE A 81 12.86 -6.64 7.30
C PHE A 81 14.23 -6.34 7.89
N ASP A 82 14.78 -5.19 7.53
CA ASP A 82 16.03 -4.71 8.08
C ASP A 82 15.80 -3.92 9.36
N GLN A 83 16.75 -4.02 10.29
CA GLN A 83 16.91 -3.00 11.31
C GLN A 83 17.40 -1.70 10.64
N PHE A 84 16.97 -0.55 11.15
CA PHE A 84 17.19 0.73 10.49
C PHE A 84 17.39 1.88 11.46
N SER A 85 18.03 2.94 10.95
CA SER A 85 18.03 4.26 11.55
C SER A 85 17.19 5.22 10.72
N ILE A 86 16.54 6.16 11.38
CA ILE A 86 15.81 7.28 10.76
C ILE A 86 16.16 8.58 11.50
N GLN A 87 16.22 9.69 10.78
CA GLN A 87 16.45 11.03 11.34
C GLN A 87 15.14 11.80 11.35
N ILE A 88 14.85 12.42 12.50
CA ILE A 88 13.66 13.25 12.69
C ILE A 88 14.05 14.62 13.23
N PRO A 89 13.32 15.69 12.86
CA PRO A 89 13.44 16.98 13.51
C PRO A 89 13.11 16.90 15.01
N SER A 90 13.67 17.81 15.81
CA SER A 90 13.58 17.77 17.27
C SER A 90 12.19 17.98 17.87
N ASP A 91 11.26 18.53 17.09
CA ASP A 91 9.84 18.73 17.43
C ASP A 91 8.98 17.49 17.16
N TRP A 92 9.51 16.48 16.45
CA TRP A 92 8.86 15.18 16.32
C TRP A 92 9.09 14.32 17.56
N THR A 93 8.04 13.65 18.00
CA THR A 93 8.12 12.64 19.05
C THR A 93 8.18 11.24 18.45
N SER A 94 8.85 10.30 19.13
CA SER A 94 8.92 8.91 18.70
C SER A 94 8.41 7.96 19.77
N LYS A 95 7.71 6.92 19.36
CA LYS A 95 7.21 5.83 20.20
C LYS A 95 7.43 4.50 19.50
N LYS A 96 7.86 3.50 20.24
CA LYS A 96 7.91 2.12 19.77
C LYS A 96 6.86 1.29 20.48
N GLU A 97 6.19 0.42 19.73
CA GLU A 97 5.19 -0.51 20.24
C GLU A 97 5.45 -1.90 19.69
N SER A 98 5.26 -2.91 20.53
CA SER A 98 5.27 -4.33 20.13
C SER A 98 4.13 -5.04 20.85
N GLN A 99 3.45 -5.93 20.15
CA GLN A 99 2.45 -6.84 20.70
C GLN A 99 3.05 -8.23 20.94
N THR A 100 4.05 -8.61 20.14
CA THR A 100 4.73 -9.90 20.20
C THR A 100 6.25 -9.75 20.05
N ALA A 101 7.00 -10.85 20.19
CA ALA A 101 8.43 -10.86 19.92
C ALA A 101 8.78 -10.78 18.41
N MET A 102 7.77 -10.93 17.53
CA MET A 102 7.91 -10.94 16.08
C MET A 102 7.23 -9.72 15.43
N ASP A 103 7.03 -8.64 16.19
CA ASP A 103 6.60 -7.36 15.65
C ASP A 103 7.26 -6.16 16.34
N GLU A 104 7.39 -5.07 15.59
CA GLU A 104 7.68 -3.75 16.13
C GLU A 104 7.03 -2.69 15.24
N LYS A 105 6.43 -1.68 15.87
CA LYS A 105 5.89 -0.49 15.23
C LYS A 105 6.63 0.73 15.76
N LEU A 106 7.37 1.43 14.90
CA LEU A 106 7.84 2.79 15.19
C LEU A 106 6.76 3.77 14.75
N ILE A 107 6.40 4.70 15.64
CA ILE A 107 5.44 5.77 15.40
C ILE A 107 6.15 7.10 15.65
N LEU A 108 6.12 7.98 14.67
CA LEU A 108 6.66 9.33 14.73
C LEU A 108 5.50 10.30 14.59
N THR A 109 5.38 11.29 15.48
CA THR A 109 4.28 12.26 15.46
C THR A 109 4.74 13.69 15.68
N ASN A 110 4.03 14.62 15.04
CA ASN A 110 4.15 16.06 15.19
C ASN A 110 2.79 16.68 14.85
N ASP A 111 2.18 17.47 15.73
CA ASP A 111 0.97 18.29 15.47
C ASP A 111 -0.15 17.65 14.61
N GLY A 112 -0.46 16.37 14.88
CA GLY A 112 -1.52 15.62 14.19
C GLY A 112 -1.09 14.92 12.89
N TYR A 113 0.18 15.04 12.52
CA TYR A 113 0.87 14.21 11.53
C TYR A 113 1.44 12.95 12.19
N GLU A 114 1.43 11.84 11.45
CA GLU A 114 1.99 10.56 11.90
C GLU A 114 2.72 9.87 10.75
N ILE A 115 3.93 9.36 11.03
CA ILE A 115 4.63 8.39 10.20
C ILE A 115 4.75 7.11 11.04
N ALA A 116 4.22 6.00 10.54
CA ALA A 116 4.33 4.70 11.19
C ALA A 116 5.09 3.72 10.30
N ILE A 117 6.07 3.01 10.88
CA ILE A 117 6.82 1.94 10.23
C ILE A 117 6.55 0.66 11.04
N PHE A 118 5.85 -0.29 10.43
CA PHE A 118 5.44 -1.54 11.07
C PHE A 118 6.14 -2.75 10.46
N GLN A 119 6.79 -3.55 11.30
CA GLN A 119 7.40 -4.81 10.96
C GLN A 119 6.61 -5.95 11.60
N ALA A 120 6.06 -6.84 10.78
CA ALA A 120 5.44 -8.10 11.19
C ALA A 120 5.35 -9.04 9.99
N ALA A 121 5.06 -10.33 10.22
CA ALA A 121 4.81 -11.25 9.11
C ALA A 121 3.53 -10.86 8.35
N THR A 122 3.69 -10.13 7.25
CA THR A 122 2.59 -9.66 6.39
C THR A 122 2.77 -10.17 4.96
N GLY A 123 1.65 -10.41 4.27
CA GLY A 123 1.68 -10.59 2.81
C GLY A 123 2.20 -9.33 2.10
N GLY A 124 2.66 -9.52 0.86
CA GLY A 124 3.04 -8.41 -0.01
C GLY A 124 1.88 -7.98 -0.91
N ALA A 125 1.91 -6.72 -1.36
CA ALA A 125 1.01 -6.20 -2.38
C ALA A 125 1.78 -5.29 -3.35
N LEU A 126 1.39 -5.32 -4.62
CA LEU A 126 1.94 -4.40 -5.62
C LEU A 126 1.33 -3.00 -5.49
N CYS A 127 2.13 -1.98 -5.73
CA CYS A 127 1.69 -0.62 -5.95
C CYS A 127 1.73 -0.33 -7.44
N LEU A 128 0.57 -0.24 -8.04
CA LEU A 128 0.39 0.00 -9.47
C LEU A 128 0.24 1.51 -9.72
N TYR A 129 0.96 2.00 -10.72
CA TYR A 129 0.96 3.40 -11.15
C TYR A 129 0.49 3.52 -12.61
N PRO A 130 0.22 4.74 -13.09
CA PRO A 130 -0.20 4.93 -14.48
C PRO A 130 0.80 4.33 -15.47
N GLY A 131 0.30 3.46 -16.35
CA GLY A 131 1.10 2.73 -17.34
C GLY A 131 1.52 1.32 -16.92
N ASP A 132 1.39 0.96 -15.64
CA ASP A 132 1.63 -0.41 -15.20
C ASP A 132 0.54 -1.36 -15.72
N ALA A 133 0.92 -2.61 -15.98
CA ALA A 133 -0.02 -3.64 -16.38
C ALA A 133 -0.99 -3.97 -15.25
N GLU A 134 -2.22 -4.33 -15.61
CA GLU A 134 -3.18 -4.89 -14.67
C GLU A 134 -2.61 -6.17 -14.06
N PHE A 135 -2.81 -6.34 -12.75
CA PHE A 135 -2.28 -7.47 -11.99
C PHE A 135 -3.39 -8.18 -11.24
N GLU A 136 -3.51 -9.50 -11.44
CA GLU A 136 -4.44 -10.35 -10.71
C GLU A 136 -3.78 -10.83 -9.41
N GLY A 137 -3.99 -10.05 -8.34
CA GLY A 137 -3.52 -10.35 -6.98
C GLY A 137 -3.61 -9.13 -6.06
N PRO A 138 -3.07 -9.24 -4.82
CA PRO A 138 -3.04 -8.11 -3.89
C PRO A 138 -2.31 -6.93 -4.50
N SER A 139 -3.04 -5.86 -4.79
CA SER A 139 -2.49 -4.64 -5.35
C SER A 139 -3.29 -3.42 -4.92
N SER A 140 -2.66 -2.26 -5.02
CA SER A 140 -3.29 -0.95 -4.83
C SER A 140 -2.86 -0.03 -5.98
N LYS A 141 -3.80 0.76 -6.51
CA LYS A 141 -3.56 1.69 -7.61
C LYS A 141 -3.42 3.09 -7.07
N TYR A 142 -2.39 3.81 -7.49
CA TYR A 142 -2.14 5.19 -7.09
C TYR A 142 -1.96 6.07 -8.32
N GLN A 143 -2.68 7.20 -8.36
CA GLN A 143 -2.52 8.19 -9.44
C GLN A 143 -1.43 9.21 -9.11
N ILE A 144 -1.16 9.44 -7.83
CA ILE A 144 -0.24 10.46 -7.35
C ILE A 144 0.84 9.80 -6.51
N PHE A 145 2.09 10.15 -6.82
CA PHE A 145 3.24 9.69 -6.06
C PHE A 145 4.38 10.71 -6.09
N THR A 146 5.18 10.70 -5.02
CA THR A 146 6.46 11.40 -4.94
C THR A 146 7.58 10.38 -4.86
N ALA A 147 8.56 10.47 -5.76
CA ALA A 147 9.74 9.61 -5.73
C ALA A 147 10.70 10.04 -4.62
N LEU A 148 11.17 9.08 -3.83
CA LEU A 148 12.09 9.30 -2.72
C LEU A 148 13.28 8.35 -2.86
N THR A 149 14.43 8.75 -2.31
CA THR A 149 15.62 7.89 -2.24
C THR A 149 16.14 7.90 -0.81
N THR A 150 16.27 6.71 -0.25
CA THR A 150 16.80 6.51 1.10
C THR A 150 18.31 6.68 1.17
N LYS A 151 18.88 6.88 2.35
CA LYS A 151 20.34 7.04 2.54
C LYS A 151 21.15 5.80 2.18
N ASP A 152 20.53 4.62 2.12
CA ASP A 152 21.15 3.39 1.62
C ASP A 152 20.81 3.08 0.15
N GLY A 153 20.23 4.05 -0.57
CA GLY A 153 20.06 4.00 -2.03
C GLY A 153 18.82 3.28 -2.52
N ARG A 154 17.84 2.95 -1.65
CA ARG A 154 16.58 2.34 -2.07
C ARG A 154 15.64 3.39 -2.63
N ALA A 155 15.08 3.10 -3.80
CA ALA A 155 14.05 3.92 -4.44
C ALA A 155 12.67 3.62 -3.84
N LEU A 156 12.04 4.66 -3.31
CA LEU A 156 10.70 4.61 -2.72
C LEU A 156 9.74 5.53 -3.47
N ARG A 157 8.44 5.34 -3.25
CA ARG A 157 7.37 6.24 -3.68
C ARG A 157 6.37 6.43 -2.55
N ARG A 158 6.24 7.65 -2.02
CA ARG A 158 5.07 8.01 -1.20
C ARG A 158 3.88 8.13 -2.13
N SER A 159 2.84 7.36 -1.86
CA SER A 159 1.74 7.09 -2.79
C SER A 159 0.40 7.30 -2.12
N GLY A 160 -0.53 7.95 -2.80
CA GLY A 160 -1.86 8.27 -2.28
C GLY A 160 -2.67 9.07 -3.29
N ASP A 161 -3.63 9.84 -2.77
CA ASP A 161 -4.51 10.71 -3.55
C ASP A 161 -4.05 12.18 -3.47
N SER A 162 -4.40 12.99 -4.48
CA SER A 162 -3.96 14.39 -4.60
C SER A 162 -4.33 15.27 -3.40
N ASN A 163 -5.44 14.95 -2.74
CA ASN A 163 -5.92 15.61 -1.52
C ASN A 163 -6.07 14.60 -0.36
N GLY A 164 -5.32 13.50 -0.42
CA GLY A 164 -5.38 12.44 0.57
C GLY A 164 -4.83 12.89 1.92
N THR A 165 -5.38 12.35 2.99
CA THR A 165 -4.84 12.49 4.35
C THR A 165 -4.13 11.23 4.82
N ALA A 166 -4.01 10.24 3.95
CA ALA A 166 -3.32 8.99 4.21
C ALA A 166 -2.50 8.59 2.98
N PHE A 167 -1.25 8.23 3.21
CA PHE A 167 -0.32 7.78 2.18
C PHE A 167 0.34 6.48 2.63
N THR A 168 0.70 5.65 1.67
CA THR A 168 1.60 4.51 1.88
C THR A 168 2.94 4.81 1.22
N VAL A 169 3.99 4.08 1.61
CA VAL A 169 5.26 4.13 0.89
C VAL A 169 5.55 2.77 0.27
N CYS A 170 5.74 2.78 -1.04
CA CYS A 170 6.08 1.60 -1.82
C CYS A 170 7.57 1.63 -2.17
N GLN A 171 8.22 0.47 -2.19
CA GLN A 171 9.61 0.34 -2.57
C GLN A 171 9.74 -0.31 -3.94
N LYS A 172 10.68 0.18 -4.75
CA LYS A 172 11.03 -0.46 -6.02
C LYS A 172 11.76 -1.80 -5.79
N GLY A 173 11.24 -2.87 -6.37
CA GLY A 173 11.86 -4.19 -6.43
C GLY A 173 12.90 -4.30 -7.54
N ALA A 174 13.60 -5.44 -7.57
CA ALA A 174 14.62 -5.74 -8.58
C ALA A 174 14.02 -5.91 -10.00
N ASP A 175 12.76 -6.31 -10.07
CA ASP A 175 11.98 -6.43 -11.32
C ASP A 175 11.47 -5.09 -11.84
N GLY A 176 11.74 -4.00 -11.11
CA GLY A 176 11.32 -2.65 -11.45
C GLY A 176 9.91 -2.29 -11.00
N SER A 177 9.14 -3.25 -10.49
CA SER A 177 7.83 -3.01 -9.89
C SER A 177 7.96 -2.33 -8.53
N TYR A 178 6.88 -1.73 -8.04
CA TYR A 178 6.84 -1.16 -6.69
C TYR A 178 5.92 -1.99 -5.80
N GLN A 179 6.32 -2.19 -4.56
CA GLN A 179 5.62 -3.10 -3.65
C GLN A 179 5.66 -2.62 -2.20
N GLN A 180 4.70 -3.12 -1.44
CA GLN A 180 4.64 -3.05 0.01
C GLN A 180 4.61 -4.48 0.58
N PRO A 181 5.11 -4.72 1.80
CA PRO A 181 5.90 -3.77 2.59
C PRO A 181 7.26 -3.46 1.94
N THR A 182 7.91 -2.40 2.41
CA THR A 182 9.30 -2.08 2.05
C THR A 182 10.25 -3.01 2.80
N ASN A 183 11.55 -2.97 2.51
CA ASN A 183 12.54 -3.68 3.32
C ASN A 183 12.62 -3.16 4.77
N TYR A 184 12.05 -1.99 5.08
CA TYR A 184 11.96 -1.45 6.43
C TYR A 184 10.68 -1.85 7.17
N GLY A 185 9.70 -2.42 6.47
CA GLY A 185 8.35 -2.66 6.97
C GLY A 185 7.28 -1.95 6.14
N HIS A 186 6.03 -2.05 6.59
CA HIS A 186 4.94 -1.25 6.04
C HIS A 186 5.02 0.17 6.58
N ILE A 187 5.19 1.15 5.69
CA ILE A 187 5.31 2.55 6.06
C ILE A 187 4.01 3.27 5.67
N SER A 188 3.35 3.86 6.64
CA SER A 188 2.14 4.66 6.42
C SER A 188 2.31 6.06 6.98
N VAL A 189 1.79 7.04 6.25
CA VAL A 189 1.75 8.44 6.65
C VAL A 189 0.29 8.84 6.82
N LYS A 190 -0.01 9.53 7.92
CA LYS A 190 -1.30 10.16 8.16
C LYS A 190 -1.09 11.65 8.35
N LEU A 191 -1.93 12.44 7.70
CA LEU A 191 -1.91 13.89 7.75
C LEU A 191 -3.18 14.46 8.36
N SER A 192 -3.09 15.70 8.83
CA SER A 192 -4.27 16.51 9.12
C SER A 192 -4.97 16.94 7.82
N ALA A 193 -6.25 17.31 7.91
CA ALA A 193 -7.07 17.68 6.74
C ALA A 193 -6.53 18.92 6.00
N ASN A 194 -5.83 19.81 6.70
CA ASN A 194 -5.30 21.07 6.16
C ASN A 194 -3.77 21.05 6.10
N HIS A 195 -3.18 19.90 5.74
CA HIS A 195 -1.74 19.80 5.58
C HIS A 195 -1.24 20.70 4.45
N THR A 196 0.02 21.12 4.57
CA THR A 196 0.66 21.99 3.59
C THR A 196 1.69 21.22 2.75
N SER A 197 2.22 21.86 1.72
CA SER A 197 3.34 21.32 0.93
C SER A 197 4.60 21.14 1.76
N GLU A 198 4.83 22.04 2.73
CA GLU A 198 6.06 22.07 3.53
C GLU A 198 6.16 20.84 4.43
N ILE A 199 5.06 20.47 5.09
CA ILE A 199 5.04 19.26 5.93
C ILE A 199 5.21 17.99 5.09
N LEU A 200 4.72 17.97 3.84
CA LEU A 200 4.96 16.85 2.94
C LEU A 200 6.44 16.72 2.58
N ILE A 201 7.12 17.84 2.29
CA ILE A 201 8.56 17.87 2.02
C ILE A 201 9.34 17.39 3.26
N GLU A 202 8.91 17.80 4.45
CA GLU A 202 9.53 17.39 5.70
C GLU A 202 9.37 15.88 5.94
N ILE A 203 8.16 15.34 5.76
CA ILE A 203 7.90 13.90 5.85
C ILE A 203 8.72 13.13 4.81
N ASP A 204 8.80 13.64 3.59
CA ASP A 204 9.59 13.04 2.50
C ASP A 204 11.09 13.03 2.85
N SER A 205 11.59 14.08 3.53
CA SER A 205 12.95 14.14 4.08
C SER A 205 13.18 13.12 5.20
N ILE A 206 12.23 12.99 6.15
CA ILE A 206 12.28 12.00 7.23
C ILE A 206 12.35 10.59 6.64
N ILE A 207 11.47 10.24 5.69
CA ILE A 207 11.46 8.92 5.03
C ILE A 207 12.76 8.70 4.25
N SER A 208 13.25 9.71 3.53
CA SER A 208 14.51 9.63 2.78
C SER A 208 15.74 9.46 3.69
N SER A 209 15.64 9.80 4.97
CA SER A 209 16.71 9.61 5.93
C SER A 209 16.91 8.15 6.37
N LEU A 210 15.97 7.25 6.03
CA LEU A 210 16.05 5.83 6.34
C LEU A 210 17.35 5.22 5.84
N LYS A 211 17.95 4.37 6.67
CA LYS A 211 19.17 3.64 6.37
C LYS A 211 19.18 2.32 7.13
N ARG A 212 19.50 1.22 6.45
CA ARG A 212 19.79 -0.06 7.11
C ARG A 212 20.99 0.06 8.06
N ILE A 213 20.88 -0.59 9.22
CA ILE A 213 21.96 -0.78 10.19
C ILE A 213 22.54 -2.20 10.04
#